data_AF-A0A6I6WNA8-F1
#
_entry.id   AF-A0A6I6WNA8-F1
#
_cell.length_a   1.000
_cell.length_b   1.000
_cell.length_c   1.000
_cell.angle_alpha   90.00
_cell.angle_beta   90.00
_cell.angle_gamma   90.00
#
_symmetry.space_group_name_H-M   'P 1'
#
loop_
_entity.id
_entity.type
_entity.pdbx_description
1 polymer ?
#
loop_
_entity_poly.entity_id
_entity_poly.type
_entity_poly.pdbx_seq_one_letter_code
_entity_poly.pdbx_strand_id
1 'polypeptide(L)'
;MANSDEPDLDELFELLEHMPVPDGYKVEIVEGTVFMTPQRDTHWQTIRRIIRAVEDRFGMDVNVLSDVRIDFPGHRNGFAPDVALLSRGARKDGLGRWRARDVEFVAEVISRGTAHNDYGPKMNAYAQAGVPVYVVADPYLRRCRVFTRPQGREYKQDCTVEYGEPVDLTGTVVGLVLETKDFPVEPGRTAKQDAEQDAPQQDEGPEREPQQAAQEEKPQEEKPREEKPRGENG
;
A
#
# COMPACT_ATOMS: atom_id res chain seq x y z
N MET A 1 31.37 -5.05 -0.86
CA MET A 1 30.02 -5.54 -1.18
C MET A 1 29.19 -5.23 0.05
N ALA A 2 28.27 -4.26 -0.05
CA ALA A 2 27.47 -3.85 1.11
C ALA A 2 26.54 -5.01 1.47
N ASN A 3 26.67 -5.49 2.71
CA ASN A 3 25.67 -6.31 3.35
C ASN A 3 24.42 -5.43 3.43
N SER A 4 23.32 -5.79 2.77
CA SER A 4 22.07 -5.07 2.99
C SER A 4 21.57 -5.50 4.38
N ASP A 5 21.88 -4.72 5.40
CA ASP A 5 21.49 -4.97 6.81
C ASP A 5 19.96 -4.85 7.05
N GLU A 6 19.16 -4.69 5.99
CA GLU A 6 17.70 -4.61 6.12
C GLU A 6 17.05 -5.95 5.78
N PRO A 7 16.14 -6.45 6.64
CA PRO A 7 15.52 -7.76 6.46
C PRO A 7 14.71 -7.84 5.18
N ASP A 8 14.71 -8.95 4.47
CA ASP A 8 13.81 -9.15 3.34
C ASP A 8 12.34 -9.31 3.77
N LEU A 9 11.42 -9.45 2.81
CA LEU A 9 9.99 -9.53 3.13
C LEU A 9 9.66 -10.77 3.97
N ASP A 10 10.31 -11.90 3.72
CA ASP A 10 10.05 -13.13 4.45
C ASP A 10 10.63 -13.05 5.87
N GLU A 11 11.83 -12.48 6.04
CA GLU A 11 12.41 -12.18 7.35
C GLU A 11 11.52 -11.23 8.17
N LEU A 12 10.89 -10.22 7.55
CA LEU A 12 9.93 -9.36 8.23
C LEU A 12 8.70 -10.13 8.73
N PHE A 13 8.15 -11.05 7.94
CA PHE A 13 7.03 -11.88 8.39
C PHE A 13 7.44 -12.88 9.47
N GLU A 14 8.63 -13.48 9.38
CA GLU A 14 9.18 -14.32 10.45
C GLU A 14 9.30 -13.55 11.76
N LEU A 15 9.72 -12.28 11.73
CA LEU A 15 9.73 -11.42 12.93
C LEU A 15 8.32 -11.18 13.47
N LEU A 16 7.34 -10.92 12.59
CA LEU A 16 5.95 -10.69 12.97
C LEU A 16 5.31 -11.92 13.63
N GLU A 17 5.67 -13.14 13.23
CA GLU A 17 5.18 -14.38 13.86
C GLU A 17 5.59 -14.48 15.34
N HIS A 18 6.66 -13.80 15.75
CA HIS A 18 7.17 -13.82 17.11
C HIS A 18 6.78 -12.56 17.92
N MET A 19 6.07 -11.61 17.31
CA MET A 19 5.64 -10.38 17.97
C MET A 19 4.30 -10.55 18.70
N PRO A 20 4.09 -9.85 19.83
CA PRO A 20 2.79 -9.81 20.50
C PRO A 20 1.84 -8.88 19.74
N VAL A 21 1.29 -9.36 18.63
CA VAL A 21 0.20 -8.68 17.90
C VAL A 21 -1.08 -8.79 18.73
N PRO A 22 -1.75 -7.68 19.09
CA PRO A 22 -3.01 -7.76 19.82
C PRO A 22 -4.09 -8.47 19.00
N ASP A 23 -4.92 -9.28 19.67
CA ASP A 23 -6.08 -9.91 19.04
C ASP A 23 -6.99 -8.86 18.37
N GLY A 24 -7.53 -9.22 17.20
CA GLY A 24 -8.41 -8.34 16.43
C GLY A 24 -7.67 -7.27 15.62
N TYR A 25 -6.36 -7.39 15.42
CA TYR A 25 -5.61 -6.56 14.47
C TYR A 25 -5.20 -7.36 13.23
N LYS A 26 -5.32 -6.75 12.05
CA LYS A 26 -4.70 -7.22 10.81
C LYS A 26 -3.34 -6.56 10.66
N VAL A 27 -2.34 -7.34 10.23
CA VAL A 27 -0.98 -6.86 9.96
C VAL A 27 -0.68 -7.00 8.46
N GLU A 28 -0.17 -5.95 7.86
CA GLU A 28 0.30 -5.94 6.47
C GLU A 28 1.64 -5.21 6.37
N ILE A 29 2.43 -5.53 5.34
CA ILE A 29 3.66 -4.81 5.04
C ILE A 29 3.47 -4.07 3.72
N VAL A 30 3.49 -2.74 3.79
CA VAL A 30 3.33 -1.85 2.64
C VAL A 30 4.58 -1.02 2.48
N GLU A 31 5.25 -1.17 1.35
CA GLU A 31 6.52 -0.51 1.05
C GLU A 31 7.57 -0.69 2.17
N GLY A 32 7.65 -1.92 2.72
CA GLY A 32 8.57 -2.27 3.82
C GLY A 32 8.15 -1.80 5.21
N THR A 33 7.04 -1.06 5.32
CA THR A 33 6.51 -0.58 6.60
C THR A 33 5.41 -1.50 7.12
N VAL A 34 5.49 -1.90 8.39
CA VAL A 34 4.46 -2.71 9.06
C VAL A 34 3.29 -1.81 9.45
N PHE A 35 2.10 -2.14 8.94
CA PHE A 35 0.84 -1.52 9.32
C PHE A 35 -0.01 -2.49 10.12
N MET A 36 -0.56 -2.01 11.24
CA MET A 36 -1.47 -2.77 12.08
C MET A 36 -2.81 -2.04 12.13
N THR A 37 -3.88 -2.71 11.70
CA THR A 37 -5.22 -2.11 11.61
C THR A 37 -6.20 -2.88 12.50
N PRO A 38 -6.92 -2.22 13.42
CA PRO A 38 -7.95 -2.89 14.21
C PRO A 38 -9.13 -3.28 13.31
N GLN A 39 -9.57 -4.52 13.44
CA GLN A 39 -10.73 -5.07 12.73
C GLN A 39 -12.03 -4.61 13.41
N ARG A 40 -12.97 -4.11 12.60
CA ARG A 40 -14.28 -3.64 13.05
C ARG A 40 -15.38 -4.49 12.47
N ASP A 41 -16.51 -4.56 13.16
CA ASP A 41 -17.69 -5.30 12.70
C ASP A 41 -18.23 -4.76 11.36
N THR A 42 -18.22 -3.44 11.18
CA THR A 42 -18.63 -2.76 9.93
C THR A 42 -17.71 -3.13 8.77
N HIS A 43 -16.41 -3.23 9.04
CA HIS A 43 -15.40 -3.71 8.11
C HIS A 43 -15.73 -5.14 7.65
N TRP A 44 -15.83 -6.05 8.63
CA TRP A 44 -16.11 -7.46 8.37
C TRP A 44 -17.45 -7.69 7.67
N GLN A 45 -18.50 -6.96 8.05
CA GLN A 45 -19.81 -7.08 7.41
C GLN A 45 -19.78 -6.67 5.93
N THR A 46 -18.98 -5.67 5.57
CA THR A 46 -18.78 -5.25 4.17
C THR A 46 -18.03 -6.34 3.41
N ILE A 47 -16.89 -6.81 3.94
CA ILE A 47 -16.09 -7.92 3.38
C ILE A 47 -16.97 -9.14 3.12
N ARG A 48 -17.73 -9.57 4.13
CA ARG A 48 -18.62 -10.73 4.05
C ARG A 48 -19.69 -10.58 2.97
N ARG A 49 -20.19 -9.37 2.73
CA ARG A 49 -21.16 -9.11 1.64
C ARG A 49 -20.53 -9.24 0.27
N ILE A 50 -19.32 -8.72 0.10
CA ILE A 50 -18.57 -8.84 -1.15
C ILE A 50 -18.27 -10.31 -1.45
N ILE A 51 -17.77 -11.07 -0.46
CA ILE A 51 -17.50 -12.51 -0.61
C ILE A 51 -18.77 -13.26 -1.01
N ARG A 52 -19.90 -13.01 -0.34
CA ARG A 52 -21.18 -13.63 -0.69
C ARG A 52 -21.63 -13.31 -2.11
N ALA A 53 -21.48 -12.07 -2.57
CA ALA A 53 -21.83 -11.71 -3.94
C ALA A 53 -20.98 -12.49 -4.96
N VAL A 54 -19.69 -12.71 -4.67
CA VAL A 54 -18.81 -13.55 -5.48
C VAL A 54 -19.26 -15.02 -5.45
N GLU A 55 -19.52 -15.59 -4.27
CA GLU A 55 -19.97 -16.98 -4.10
C GLU A 55 -21.35 -17.22 -4.75
N ASP A 56 -22.29 -16.29 -4.64
CA ASP A 56 -23.62 -16.39 -5.28
C ASP A 56 -23.49 -16.42 -6.81
N ARG A 57 -22.48 -15.72 -7.36
CA ARG A 57 -22.23 -15.65 -8.80
C ARG A 57 -21.52 -16.88 -9.36
N PHE A 58 -20.57 -17.43 -8.61
CA PHE A 58 -19.61 -18.44 -9.10
C PHE A 58 -19.68 -19.80 -8.41
N GLY A 59 -20.40 -19.90 -7.29
CA GLY A 59 -20.47 -21.07 -6.42
C GLY A 59 -19.40 -21.07 -5.32
N MET A 60 -19.60 -21.93 -4.31
CA MET A 60 -18.73 -22.04 -3.12
C MET A 60 -17.29 -22.48 -3.44
N ASP A 61 -17.06 -23.14 -4.58
CA ASP A 61 -15.72 -23.60 -4.99
C ASP A 61 -14.89 -22.50 -5.67
N VAL A 62 -15.41 -21.28 -5.76
CA VAL A 62 -14.67 -20.13 -6.30
C VAL A 62 -13.47 -19.81 -5.40
N ASN A 63 -12.32 -19.51 -6.01
CA ASN A 63 -11.11 -19.14 -5.27
C ASN A 63 -11.17 -17.68 -4.81
N VAL A 64 -12.08 -17.38 -3.88
CA VAL A 64 -12.13 -16.11 -3.18
C VAL A 64 -11.41 -16.24 -1.83
N LEU A 65 -10.57 -15.27 -1.50
CA LEU A 65 -9.75 -15.22 -0.30
C LEU A 65 -10.02 -13.93 0.46
N SER A 66 -9.78 -13.98 1.77
CA SER A 66 -9.84 -12.83 2.67
C SER A 66 -8.72 -12.97 3.70
N ASP A 67 -7.98 -11.90 3.95
CA ASP A 67 -6.87 -11.86 4.92
C ASP A 67 -5.80 -12.94 4.68
N VAL A 68 -5.56 -13.30 3.40
CA VAL A 68 -4.49 -14.21 3.01
C VAL A 68 -3.35 -13.43 2.38
N ARG A 69 -2.13 -13.62 2.89
CA ARG A 69 -0.92 -12.98 2.35
C ARG A 69 -0.71 -13.31 0.88
N ILE A 70 -0.53 -12.27 0.07
CA ILE A 70 -0.07 -12.32 -1.33
C ILE A 70 1.03 -11.27 -1.49
N ASP A 71 2.15 -11.68 -2.09
CA ASP A 71 3.26 -10.78 -2.35
C ASP A 71 3.04 -10.05 -3.68
N PHE A 72 2.95 -8.72 -3.61
CA PHE A 72 2.71 -7.86 -4.77
C PHE A 72 4.01 -7.18 -5.23
N PRO A 73 4.08 -6.70 -6.50
CA PRO A 73 5.22 -5.92 -6.97
C PRO A 73 5.48 -4.66 -6.12
N GLY A 74 6.74 -4.26 -6.04
CA GLY A 74 7.18 -3.09 -5.28
C GLY A 74 8.15 -3.47 -4.16
N HIS A 75 8.59 -2.47 -3.39
CA HIS A 75 9.53 -2.69 -2.29
C HIS A 75 8.81 -3.43 -1.15
N ARG A 76 9.10 -4.71 -0.89
CA ARG A 76 8.61 -5.45 0.28
C ARG A 76 7.08 -5.33 0.50
N ASN A 77 6.29 -5.57 -0.53
CA ASN A 77 4.83 -5.55 -0.47
C ASN A 77 4.28 -6.96 -0.17
N GLY A 78 3.92 -7.19 1.09
CA GLY A 78 3.20 -8.38 1.54
C GLY A 78 1.84 -7.99 2.07
N PHE A 79 0.83 -8.07 1.20
CA PHE A 79 -0.52 -7.61 1.52
C PHE A 79 -1.40 -8.77 1.92
N ALA A 80 -2.42 -8.48 2.71
CA ALA A 80 -3.51 -9.40 3.01
C ALA A 80 -4.81 -8.68 2.60
N PRO A 81 -5.17 -8.70 1.29
CA PRO A 81 -6.33 -7.98 0.80
C PRO A 81 -7.61 -8.42 1.53
N ASP A 82 -8.50 -7.48 1.81
CA ASP A 82 -9.77 -7.78 2.47
C ASP A 82 -10.60 -8.79 1.66
N VAL A 83 -10.62 -8.66 0.33
CA VAL A 83 -11.12 -9.67 -0.61
C VAL A 83 -10.19 -9.77 -1.82
N ALA A 84 -9.79 -10.99 -2.19
CA ALA A 84 -9.11 -11.29 -3.44
C ALA A 84 -9.78 -12.46 -4.17
N LEU A 85 -10.20 -12.25 -5.41
CA LEU A 85 -10.69 -13.30 -6.30
C LEU A 85 -9.55 -13.73 -7.24
N LEU A 86 -9.23 -15.00 -7.22
CA LEU A 86 -8.23 -15.60 -8.09
C LEU A 86 -8.87 -16.19 -9.34
N SER A 87 -8.13 -16.13 -10.45
CA SER A 87 -8.48 -16.85 -11.68
C SER A 87 -8.66 -18.34 -11.43
N ARG A 88 -9.51 -18.99 -12.22
CA ARG A 88 -9.74 -20.45 -12.13
C ARG A 88 -8.45 -21.27 -12.33
N GLY A 89 -7.48 -20.70 -13.04
CA GLY A 89 -6.17 -21.29 -13.33
C GLY A 89 -5.07 -20.94 -12.33
N ALA A 90 -5.38 -20.25 -11.23
CA ALA A 90 -4.39 -19.78 -10.28
C ALA A 90 -3.51 -20.90 -9.73
N ARG A 91 -2.25 -20.58 -9.44
CA ARG A 91 -1.27 -21.51 -8.88
C ARG A 91 -0.50 -20.88 -7.74
N LYS A 92 -0.12 -21.70 -6.79
CA LYS A 92 0.84 -21.31 -5.77
C LYS A 92 2.28 -21.28 -6.32
N ASP A 93 3.12 -20.45 -5.75
CA ASP A 93 4.57 -20.44 -6.00
C ASP A 93 5.29 -21.60 -5.27
N GLY A 94 6.62 -21.64 -5.36
CA GLY A 94 7.43 -22.67 -4.69
C GLY A 94 7.39 -22.62 -3.16
N LEU A 95 6.89 -21.52 -2.59
CA LEU A 95 6.72 -21.28 -1.16
C LEU A 95 5.26 -21.49 -0.72
N GLY A 96 4.38 -21.94 -1.61
CA GLY A 96 2.99 -22.24 -1.30
C GLY A 96 2.07 -21.01 -1.23
N ARG A 97 2.53 -19.84 -1.68
CA ARG A 97 1.77 -18.58 -1.70
C ARG A 97 1.09 -18.37 -3.04
N TRP A 98 -0.08 -17.74 -3.05
CA TRP A 98 -0.74 -17.37 -4.29
C TRP A 98 0.04 -16.28 -5.02
N ARG A 99 -0.01 -16.28 -6.35
CA ARG A 99 0.76 -15.34 -7.18
C ARG A 99 -0.10 -14.12 -7.49
N ALA A 100 0.44 -12.92 -7.31
CA ALA A 100 -0.27 -11.67 -7.61
C ALA A 100 -0.83 -11.61 -9.04
N ARG A 101 -0.12 -12.16 -10.03
CA ARG A 101 -0.59 -12.22 -11.44
C ARG A 101 -1.84 -13.06 -11.68
N ASP A 102 -2.21 -13.92 -10.72
CA ASP A 102 -3.38 -14.78 -10.84
C ASP A 102 -4.64 -14.15 -10.20
N VAL A 103 -4.52 -12.93 -9.64
CA VAL A 103 -5.60 -12.17 -9.01
C VAL A 103 -6.40 -11.41 -10.07
N GLU A 104 -7.71 -11.67 -10.15
CA GLU A 104 -8.63 -11.04 -11.12
C GLU A 104 -9.43 -9.88 -10.53
N PHE A 105 -9.63 -9.88 -9.22
CA PHE A 105 -10.34 -8.83 -8.50
C PHE A 105 -9.82 -8.68 -7.09
N VAL A 106 -9.68 -7.43 -6.65
CA VAL A 106 -9.42 -7.07 -5.26
C VAL A 106 -10.50 -6.11 -4.80
N ALA A 107 -11.01 -6.30 -3.58
CA ALA A 107 -11.72 -5.26 -2.86
C ALA A 107 -11.05 -4.98 -1.52
N GLU A 108 -10.88 -3.71 -1.19
CA GLU A 108 -10.42 -3.23 0.11
C GLU A 108 -11.53 -2.38 0.74
N VAL A 109 -11.69 -2.48 2.06
CA VAL A 109 -12.60 -1.63 2.82
C VAL A 109 -11.74 -0.60 3.56
N ILE A 110 -12.11 0.67 3.51
CA ILE A 110 -11.30 1.74 4.10
C ILE A 110 -11.29 1.65 5.62
N SER A 111 -10.10 1.69 6.21
CA SER A 111 -9.88 1.94 7.63
C SER A 111 -9.24 3.31 7.87
N ARG A 112 -9.56 3.96 8.99
CA ARG A 112 -9.15 5.36 9.22
C ARG A 112 -7.65 5.59 9.19
N GLY A 113 -6.88 4.70 9.80
CA GLY A 113 -5.44 4.88 9.96
C GLY A 113 -4.61 4.57 8.70
N THR A 114 -5.19 3.84 7.75
CA THR A 114 -4.43 3.23 6.65
C THR A 114 -5.01 3.53 5.27
N ALA A 115 -6.07 4.32 5.18
CA ALA A 115 -6.73 4.67 3.92
C ALA A 115 -5.80 5.23 2.82
N HIS A 116 -4.71 5.91 3.21
CA HIS A 116 -3.72 6.40 2.25
C HIS A 116 -3.05 5.26 1.47
N ASN A 117 -2.94 4.07 2.08
CA ASN A 117 -2.39 2.89 1.42
C ASN A 117 -3.29 2.42 0.28
N ASP A 118 -4.61 2.37 0.51
CA ASP A 118 -5.60 1.88 -0.46
C ASP A 118 -5.76 2.81 -1.67
N TYR A 119 -5.52 4.12 -1.51
CA TYR A 119 -5.51 5.09 -2.61
C TYR A 119 -4.11 5.43 -3.14
N GLY A 120 -3.07 4.76 -2.66
CA GLY A 120 -1.67 5.04 -3.02
C GLY A 120 -0.88 3.75 -3.26
N PRO A 121 0.04 3.36 -2.37
CA PRO A 121 0.98 2.27 -2.61
C PRO A 121 0.31 0.93 -2.95
N LYS A 122 -0.81 0.58 -2.30
CA LYS A 122 -1.54 -0.66 -2.65
C LYS A 122 -2.18 -0.57 -4.02
N MET A 123 -2.89 0.52 -4.34
CA MET A 123 -3.46 0.75 -5.67
C MET A 123 -2.40 0.63 -6.76
N ASN A 124 -1.24 1.25 -6.54
CA ASN A 124 -0.11 1.22 -7.46
C ASN A 124 0.44 -0.20 -7.66
N ALA A 125 0.57 -0.96 -6.58
CA ALA A 125 1.04 -2.34 -6.62
C ALA A 125 0.02 -3.30 -7.27
N TYR A 126 -1.28 -3.10 -7.03
CA TYR A 126 -2.35 -3.86 -7.71
C TYR A 126 -2.37 -3.58 -9.21
N ALA A 127 -2.26 -2.31 -9.62
CA ALA A 127 -2.14 -1.95 -11.03
C ALA A 127 -0.89 -2.57 -11.67
N GLN A 128 0.26 -2.52 -10.97
CA GLN A 128 1.52 -3.09 -11.45
C GLN A 128 1.47 -4.62 -11.58
N ALA A 129 0.73 -5.29 -10.69
CA ALA A 129 0.44 -6.72 -10.80
C ALA A 129 -0.52 -7.07 -11.94
N GLY A 130 -1.18 -6.07 -12.53
CA GLY A 130 -2.15 -6.26 -13.59
C GLY A 130 -3.52 -6.72 -13.09
N VAL A 131 -3.86 -6.45 -11.81
CA VAL A 131 -5.18 -6.78 -11.25
C VAL A 131 -6.26 -6.07 -12.07
N PRO A 132 -7.16 -6.79 -12.77
CA PRO A 132 -8.10 -6.19 -13.71
C PRO A 132 -9.12 -5.24 -13.08
N VAL A 133 -9.59 -5.54 -11.86
CA VAL A 133 -10.61 -4.78 -11.15
C VAL A 133 -10.18 -4.59 -9.70
N TYR A 134 -10.10 -3.33 -9.26
CA TYR A 134 -9.84 -2.97 -7.89
C TYR A 134 -10.99 -2.10 -7.36
N VAL A 135 -11.60 -2.49 -6.24
CA VAL A 135 -12.68 -1.75 -5.61
C VAL A 135 -12.26 -1.31 -4.22
N VAL A 136 -12.50 -0.05 -3.90
CA VAL A 136 -12.31 0.50 -2.56
C VAL A 136 -13.67 0.91 -2.01
N ALA A 137 -14.15 0.20 -0.99
CA ALA A 137 -15.41 0.49 -0.32
C ALA A 137 -15.14 1.38 0.90
N ASP A 138 -15.69 2.59 0.92
CA ASP A 138 -15.49 3.54 2.00
C ASP A 138 -16.76 3.69 2.86
N PRO A 139 -16.81 3.08 4.06
CA PRO A 139 -17.97 3.18 4.95
C PRO A 139 -18.12 4.57 5.60
N TYR A 140 -17.09 5.42 5.57
CA TYR A 140 -17.14 6.79 6.12
C TYR A 140 -17.71 7.77 5.10
N LEU A 141 -17.28 7.65 3.84
CA LEU A 141 -17.77 8.47 2.72
C LEU A 141 -19.00 7.88 2.04
N ARG A 142 -19.36 6.63 2.38
CA ARG A 142 -20.53 5.90 1.86
C ARG A 142 -20.49 5.75 0.34
N ARG A 143 -19.32 5.42 -0.20
CA ARG A 143 -19.10 5.25 -1.63
C ARG A 143 -18.12 4.13 -1.92
N CYS A 144 -18.24 3.52 -3.08
CA CYS A 144 -17.24 2.66 -3.69
C CYS A 144 -16.48 3.44 -4.76
N ARG A 145 -15.15 3.37 -4.76
CA ARG A 145 -14.34 3.70 -5.94
C ARG A 145 -13.96 2.43 -6.67
N VAL A 146 -14.13 2.42 -7.98
CA VAL A 146 -13.85 1.27 -8.84
C VAL A 146 -12.76 1.68 -9.81
N PHE A 147 -11.69 0.90 -9.87
CA PHE A 147 -10.54 1.13 -10.73
C PHE A 147 -10.37 -0.05 -11.68
N THR A 148 -10.17 0.24 -12.96
CA THR A 148 -10.04 -0.76 -14.04
C THR A 148 -9.01 -0.33 -15.08
N ARG A 149 -8.66 -1.26 -15.97
CA ARG A 149 -7.64 -1.07 -17.02
C ARG A 149 -6.27 -0.71 -16.44
N PRO A 150 -5.64 -1.63 -15.69
CA PRO A 150 -4.30 -1.43 -15.15
C PRO A 150 -3.28 -1.22 -16.29
N GLN A 151 -2.40 -0.25 -16.12
CA GLN A 151 -1.26 0.02 -17.01
C GLN A 151 -0.08 0.58 -16.20
N GLY A 152 0.97 -0.24 -16.05
CA GLY A 152 2.08 0.13 -15.17
C GLY A 152 1.57 0.21 -13.73
N ARG A 153 1.90 1.28 -13.00
CA ARG A 153 1.46 1.50 -11.61
C ARG A 153 0.13 2.24 -11.50
N GLU A 154 -0.64 2.38 -12.58
CA GLU A 154 -1.88 3.17 -12.57
C GLU A 154 -3.06 2.41 -13.18
N TYR A 155 -4.26 2.74 -12.74
CA TYR A 155 -5.50 2.40 -13.42
C TYR A 155 -5.90 3.52 -14.37
N LYS A 156 -6.26 3.19 -15.61
CA LYS A 156 -6.61 4.19 -16.63
C LYS A 156 -8.09 4.55 -16.66
N GLN A 157 -8.91 3.85 -15.89
CA GLN A 157 -10.32 4.15 -15.72
C GLN A 157 -10.69 4.00 -14.26
N ASP A 158 -11.41 4.98 -13.74
CA ASP A 158 -12.06 4.89 -12.46
C ASP A 158 -13.46 5.50 -12.48
N CYS A 159 -14.30 5.07 -11.53
CA CYS A 159 -15.57 5.72 -11.24
C CYS A 159 -15.89 5.63 -9.75
N THR A 160 -16.81 6.50 -9.32
CA THR A 160 -17.34 6.51 -7.96
C THR A 160 -18.81 6.13 -8.02
N VAL A 161 -19.23 5.24 -7.12
CA VAL A 161 -20.61 4.77 -6.96
C VAL A 161 -21.01 4.97 -5.50
N GLU A 162 -22.09 5.70 -5.26
CA GLU A 162 -22.60 5.91 -3.90
C GLU A 162 -23.20 4.62 -3.34
N TYR A 163 -23.05 4.38 -2.03
CA TYR A 163 -23.72 3.27 -1.36
C TYR A 163 -25.24 3.42 -1.50
N GLY A 164 -25.90 2.31 -1.83
CA GLY A 164 -27.30 2.30 -2.25
C GLY A 164 -27.45 1.98 -3.74
N GLU A 165 -26.46 2.34 -4.55
CA GLU A 165 -26.42 2.00 -5.97
C GLU A 165 -25.57 0.74 -6.21
N PRO A 166 -25.99 -0.18 -7.10
CA PRO A 166 -25.21 -1.36 -7.41
C PRO A 166 -23.94 -0.97 -8.17
N VAL A 167 -22.81 -1.54 -7.78
CA VAL A 167 -21.56 -1.44 -8.56
C VAL A 167 -21.61 -2.47 -9.68
N ASP A 168 -21.78 -2.00 -10.91
CA ASP A 168 -21.84 -2.85 -12.10
C ASP A 168 -20.44 -3.19 -12.64
N LEU A 169 -20.02 -4.44 -12.44
CA LEU A 169 -18.77 -5.00 -12.97
C LEU A 169 -19.04 -6.00 -14.11
N THR A 170 -20.25 -6.02 -14.69
CA THR A 170 -20.63 -6.99 -15.73
C THR A 170 -19.84 -6.82 -17.02
N GLY A 171 -19.36 -5.60 -17.29
CA GLY A 171 -18.47 -5.30 -18.42
C GLY A 171 -16.99 -5.65 -18.19
N THR A 172 -16.64 -6.19 -17.03
CA THR A 172 -15.26 -6.59 -16.67
C THR A 172 -15.07 -8.10 -16.75
N VAL A 173 -13.84 -8.58 -16.54
CA VAL A 173 -13.55 -10.03 -16.44
C VAL A 173 -14.27 -10.71 -15.28
N VAL A 174 -14.69 -9.95 -14.27
CA VAL A 174 -15.38 -10.47 -13.08
C VAL A 174 -16.87 -10.72 -13.36
N GLY A 175 -17.51 -10.00 -14.29
CA GLY A 175 -18.90 -10.29 -14.68
C GLY A 175 -19.91 -10.30 -13.51
N LEU A 176 -19.72 -9.42 -12.53
CA LEU A 176 -20.45 -9.35 -11.25
C LEU A 176 -21.23 -8.04 -11.10
N VAL A 177 -22.34 -8.05 -10.37
CA VAL A 177 -22.95 -6.84 -9.82
C VAL A 177 -22.84 -6.90 -8.30
N LEU A 178 -22.28 -5.87 -7.69
CA LEU A 178 -22.14 -5.79 -6.23
C LEU A 178 -23.20 -4.84 -5.66
N GLU A 179 -24.16 -5.42 -4.95
CA GLU A 179 -25.22 -4.68 -4.24
C GLU A 179 -24.64 -3.98 -3.00
N THR A 180 -24.73 -2.64 -2.95
CA THR A 180 -24.17 -1.85 -1.85
C THR A 180 -25.23 -1.31 -0.88
N LYS A 181 -26.52 -1.50 -1.17
CA LYS A 181 -27.63 -0.96 -0.36
C LYS A 181 -27.58 -1.36 1.12
N ASP A 182 -27.05 -2.54 1.41
CA ASP A 182 -26.96 -3.11 2.74
C ASP A 182 -25.54 -2.99 3.34
N PHE A 183 -24.63 -2.26 2.69
CA PHE A 183 -23.29 -2.02 3.22
C PHE A 183 -23.40 -1.13 4.47
N PRO A 184 -22.80 -1.56 5.59
CA PRO A 184 -22.79 -0.77 6.82
C PRO A 184 -21.96 0.51 6.64
N VAL A 185 -22.29 1.52 7.45
CA VAL A 185 -21.64 2.83 7.44
C VAL A 185 -21.03 3.10 8.80
N GLU A 186 -19.89 3.79 8.79
CA GLU A 186 -19.27 4.31 10.00
C GLU A 186 -19.71 5.76 10.23
N PRO A 187 -19.69 6.27 11.47
CA PRO A 187 -19.89 7.69 11.72
C PRO A 187 -18.86 8.50 10.93
N GLY A 188 -19.35 9.53 10.23
CA GLY A 188 -18.54 10.37 9.33
C GLY A 188 -17.35 11.02 10.00
N ARG A 189 -16.34 11.37 9.18
CA ARG A 189 -15.20 12.18 9.62
C ARG A 189 -15.55 13.66 9.60
N THR A 190 -14.65 14.46 10.15
CA THR A 190 -14.73 15.92 10.01
C THR A 190 -14.18 16.35 8.64
N ALA A 191 -14.70 17.43 8.04
CA ALA A 191 -14.35 17.89 6.69
C ALA A 191 -12.85 18.11 6.43
N LYS A 192 -12.03 18.30 7.47
CA LYS A 192 -10.56 18.39 7.34
C LYS A 192 -9.92 17.04 6.96
N GLN A 193 -10.52 15.93 7.37
CA GLN A 193 -9.96 14.59 7.20
C GLN A 193 -10.35 13.94 5.86
N ASP A 194 -11.38 14.46 5.19
CA ASP A 194 -11.82 14.00 3.88
C ASP A 194 -10.97 14.63 2.75
N ALA A 195 -10.55 15.89 2.91
CA ALA A 195 -9.77 16.63 1.91
C ALA A 195 -8.33 16.10 1.72
N GLU A 196 -7.77 15.42 2.72
CA GLU A 196 -6.40 14.88 2.69
C GLU A 196 -6.33 13.52 1.95
N GLN A 197 -7.47 12.86 1.75
CA GLN A 197 -7.56 11.55 1.08
C GLN A 197 -7.81 11.63 -0.42
N ASP A 198 -8.55 12.65 -0.88
CA ASP A 198 -8.85 12.89 -2.31
C ASP A 198 -7.81 13.81 -2.98
N ALA A 199 -6.79 14.27 -2.25
CA ALA A 199 -5.74 15.10 -2.81
C ALA A 199 -4.87 14.30 -3.80
N PRO A 200 -4.61 14.81 -5.02
CA PRO A 200 -3.67 14.18 -5.93
C PRO A 200 -2.28 14.14 -5.28
N GLN A 201 -1.74 12.93 -5.14
CA GLN A 201 -0.40 12.71 -4.59
C GLN A 201 0.62 13.40 -5.49
N GLN A 202 1.31 14.39 -4.93
CA GLN A 202 2.51 14.95 -5.55
C GLN A 202 3.62 13.93 -5.34
N ASP A 203 4.21 13.45 -6.43
CA ASP A 203 5.42 12.64 -6.43
C ASP A 203 6.57 13.53 -5.92
N GLU A 204 6.77 13.60 -4.61
CA GLU A 204 7.97 14.18 -4.03
C GLU A 204 9.12 13.21 -4.32
N GLY A 205 9.71 13.37 -5.50
CA GLY A 205 10.96 12.73 -5.87
C GLY A 205 12.03 12.99 -4.79
N PRO A 206 13.05 12.12 -4.71
CA PRO A 206 13.95 12.08 -3.57
C PRO A 206 14.52 13.46 -3.28
N GLU A 207 14.31 13.95 -2.06
CA GLU A 207 14.90 15.17 -1.55
C GLU A 207 16.40 15.15 -1.89
N ARG A 208 16.83 16.09 -2.74
CA ARG A 208 18.25 16.28 -2.98
C ARG A 208 18.86 16.80 -1.69
N GLU A 209 19.66 15.98 -1.03
CA GLU A 209 20.51 16.41 0.08
C GLU A 209 21.24 17.72 -0.31
N PRO A 210 21.23 18.74 0.55
CA PRO A 210 22.02 19.94 0.30
C PRO A 210 23.51 19.57 0.36
N GLN A 211 24.18 19.67 -0.78
CA GLN A 211 25.64 19.55 -0.88
C GLN A 211 26.28 20.55 0.09
N GLN A 212 27.03 20.03 1.07
CA GLN A 212 27.87 20.83 1.95
C GLN A 212 28.84 21.66 1.11
N ALA A 213 28.64 22.98 1.11
CA ALA A 213 29.54 23.93 0.50
C ALA A 213 30.89 23.92 1.24
N ALA A 214 31.93 23.68 0.46
CA ALA A 214 33.33 24.09 0.57
C ALA A 214 33.83 24.60 1.95
N GLN A 215 34.84 23.89 2.43
CA GLN A 215 35.81 24.35 3.43
C GLN A 215 36.46 25.66 2.96
N GLU A 216 36.24 26.76 3.68
CA GLU A 216 37.10 27.95 3.59
C GLU A 216 38.42 27.67 4.34
N GLU A 217 39.51 27.67 3.58
CA GLU A 217 40.88 27.66 4.09
C GLU A 217 41.15 28.89 4.99
N LYS A 218 41.62 28.66 6.21
CA LYS A 218 42.22 29.70 7.05
C LYS A 218 43.64 30.01 6.55
N PRO A 219 44.03 31.29 6.40
CA PRO A 219 45.42 31.64 6.14
C PRO A 219 46.27 31.42 7.41
N GLN A 220 47.42 30.77 7.25
CA GLN A 220 48.48 30.74 8.25
C GLN A 220 49.28 32.04 8.17
N GLU A 221 49.27 32.85 9.24
CA GLU A 221 50.21 33.97 9.40
C GLU A 221 51.45 33.51 10.18
N GLU A 222 52.60 33.78 9.56
CA GLU A 222 53.95 33.39 9.95
C GLU A 222 54.42 34.03 11.26
N LYS A 223 55.20 33.28 12.05
CA LYS A 223 55.95 33.80 13.20
C LYS A 223 57.18 34.59 12.73
N PRO A 224 57.51 35.74 13.35
CA PRO A 224 58.71 36.49 12.98
C PRO A 224 60.00 35.78 13.45
N ARG A 225 61.00 35.79 12.58
CA ARG A 225 62.36 35.27 12.81
C ARG A 225 63.15 36.22 13.72
N GLU A 226 63.83 35.66 14.71
CA GLU A 226 64.83 36.34 15.55
C GLU A 226 66.07 36.73 14.72
N GLU A 227 66.44 38.01 14.75
CA GLU A 227 67.73 38.51 14.29
C GLU A 227 68.80 38.28 15.38
N LYS A 228 69.92 37.65 14.99
CA LYS A 228 71.18 37.70 15.76
C LYS A 228 72.19 38.58 14.99
N PRO A 229 72.86 39.54 15.64
CA PRO A 229 73.85 40.36 14.97
C PRO A 229 75.18 39.59 14.82
N ARG A 230 75.74 39.60 13.60
CA ARG A 230 77.16 39.33 13.36
C ARG A 230 77.87 40.67 13.26
N GLY A 231 78.88 40.85 14.11
CA GLY A 231 79.75 42.02 14.09
C GLY A 231 80.64 42.08 12.86
N GLU A 232 81.01 43.30 12.50
CA GLU A 232 82.12 43.62 11.60
C GLU A 232 83.31 44.11 12.44
N ASN A 233 84.49 43.63 12.05
CA ASN A 233 85.79 44.06 12.55
C ASN A 233 86.11 45.47 12.05
N GLY A 234 86.62 46.28 12.97
CA GLY A 234 87.50 47.43 12.74
C GLY A 234 88.49 47.48 13.89
#